data_AF-A0A2E7MVH8-F1
#
_entry.id   AF-A0A2E7MVH8-F1
#
_cell.length_a   1.000
_cell.length_b   1.000
_cell.length_c   1.000
_cell.angle_alpha   90.00
_cell.angle_beta   90.00
_cell.angle_gamma   90.00
#
_symmetry.space_group_name_H-M   'P 1'
#
loop_
_entity.id
_entity.type
_entity.pdbx_description
1 polymer ?
#
loop_
_entity_poly.entity_id
_entity_poly.type
_entity_poly.pdbx_seq_one_letter_code
_entity_poly.pdbx_strand_id
1 'polypeptide(L)'
;MNKNSLFFKIFAFGFLVFISSKLFHKKEQSYPLVIVNGIVAPRLSSIVFHLEKPTDSSCINCHISSKEIFYNEKSFVPPKIPHENRDNCQSCHILEL
;
A
#
# COMPACT_ATOMS: atom_id res chain seq x y z
N MET A 1 -9.65 3.14 48.07
CA MET A 1 -9.75 3.32 46.60
C MET A 1 -11.11 2.82 46.14
N ASN A 2 -11.96 3.66 45.55
CA ASN A 2 -13.35 3.30 45.26
C ASN A 2 -13.40 2.33 44.05
N LYS A 3 -13.91 1.10 44.24
CA LYS A 3 -13.95 0.06 43.19
C LYS A 3 -14.66 0.54 41.91
N ASN A 4 -15.68 1.39 42.06
CA ASN A 4 -16.39 1.99 40.92
C ASN A 4 -15.51 2.93 40.09
N SER A 5 -14.58 3.65 40.74
CA SER A 5 -13.61 4.51 40.05
C SER A 5 -12.57 3.70 39.27
N LEU A 6 -12.19 2.53 39.78
CA LEU A 6 -11.26 1.63 39.09
C LEU A 6 -11.92 1.02 37.84
N PHE A 7 -13.16 0.54 37.96
CA PHE A 7 -13.93 0.01 36.83
C PHE A 7 -14.13 1.05 35.71
N PHE A 8 -14.48 2.28 36.08
CA PHE A 8 -14.66 3.36 35.11
C PHE A 8 -13.37 3.68 34.34
N LYS A 9 -12.22 3.69 35.02
CA LYS A 9 -10.91 3.92 34.38
C LYS A 9 -10.53 2.81 33.40
N ILE A 10 -10.79 1.55 33.74
CA ILE A 10 -10.53 0.41 32.86
C ILE A 10 -11.40 0.50 31.60
N PHE A 11 -12.69 0.81 31.77
CA PHE A 11 -13.63 0.97 30.65
C PHE A 11 -13.23 2.14 29.74
N ALA A 12 -12.90 3.30 30.32
CA ALA A 12 -12.46 4.47 29.56
C ALA A 12 -11.16 4.20 28.79
N PHE A 13 -10.21 3.49 29.38
CA PHE A 13 -8.96 3.11 28.72
C PHE A 13 -9.21 2.16 27.54
N GLY A 14 -10.02 1.12 27.73
CA GLY A 14 -10.40 0.19 26.66
C GLY A 14 -11.12 0.91 25.50
N PHE A 15 -12.01 1.84 25.82
CA PHE A 15 -12.70 2.66 24.82
C PHE A 15 -11.72 3.57 24.04
N LEU A 16 -10.75 4.18 24.74
CA LEU A 16 -9.69 4.98 24.12
C LEU A 16 -8.85 4.14 23.15
N VAL A 17 -8.44 2.94 23.55
CA VAL A 17 -7.68 2.01 22.69
C VAL A 17 -8.51 1.62 21.45
N PHE A 18 -9.79 1.33 21.62
CA PHE A 18 -10.69 1.00 20.52
C PHE A 18 -10.84 2.15 19.50
N ILE A 19 -11.10 3.38 19.97
CA ILE A 19 -11.19 4.58 19.13
C ILE A 19 -9.86 4.81 18.39
N SER A 20 -8.74 4.68 19.10
CA SER A 20 -7.39 4.88 18.53
C SER A 20 -7.11 3.89 17.40
N SER A 21 -7.42 2.60 17.61
CA SER A 21 -7.29 1.56 16.58
C SER A 21 -8.14 1.86 15.35
N LYS A 22 -9.40 2.28 15.56
CA LYS A 22 -10.31 2.63 14.45
C LYS A 22 -9.82 3.85 13.66
N LEU A 23 -9.24 4.84 14.36
CA LEU A 23 -8.68 6.04 13.73
C LEU A 23 -7.42 5.71 12.92
N PHE A 24 -6.58 4.81 13.43
CA PHE A 24 -5.37 4.35 12.74
C PHE A 24 -5.70 3.62 11.44
N HIS A 25 -6.67 2.71 11.47
CA HIS A 25 -7.13 1.97 10.28
C HIS A 25 -7.71 2.89 9.18
N LYS A 26 -8.40 3.96 9.56
CA LYS A 26 -8.94 4.93 8.59
C LYS A 26 -7.82 5.70 7.88
N LYS A 27 -6.67 5.91 8.53
CA LYS A 27 -5.54 6.64 7.96
C LYS A 27 -4.85 5.86 6.84
N GLU A 28 -4.65 4.54 7.00
CA GLU A 28 -4.15 3.66 5.91
C GLU A 28 -5.06 3.67 4.67
N GLN A 29 -6.36 3.86 4.85
CA GLN A 29 -7.32 3.94 3.74
C GLN A 29 -7.41 5.33 3.09
N SER A 30 -6.80 6.37 3.67
CA SER A 30 -6.99 7.76 3.26
C SER A 30 -6.04 8.28 2.16
N TYR A 31 -5.22 7.42 1.56
CA TYR A 31 -4.36 7.83 0.44
C TYR A 31 -5.18 8.15 -0.81
N PRO A 32 -4.81 9.20 -1.57
CA PRO A 32 -5.55 9.61 -2.75
C PRO A 32 -5.52 8.49 -3.80
N LEU A 33 -6.70 8.05 -4.23
CA LEU A 33 -6.85 7.16 -5.38
C LEU A 33 -6.47 7.95 -6.64
N VAL A 34 -5.43 7.51 -7.35
CA VAL A 34 -5.05 8.09 -8.64
C VAL A 34 -5.79 7.33 -9.75
N ILE A 35 -6.63 8.04 -10.48
CA ILE A 35 -7.42 7.50 -11.60
C ILE A 35 -6.98 8.23 -12.86
N VAL A 36 -6.53 7.47 -13.86
CA VAL A 36 -6.12 8.01 -15.16
C VAL A 36 -6.91 7.32 -16.26
N ASN A 37 -7.79 8.07 -16.93
CA ASN A 37 -8.71 7.58 -17.97
C ASN A 37 -9.58 6.40 -17.48
N GLY A 38 -10.09 6.49 -16.25
CA GLY A 38 -10.94 5.46 -15.65
C GLY A 38 -10.19 4.22 -15.13
N ILE A 39 -8.86 4.16 -15.29
CA ILE A 39 -8.03 3.08 -14.76
C ILE A 39 -7.43 3.53 -13.44
N VAL A 40 -7.63 2.73 -12.39
CA VAL A 40 -7.04 2.95 -11.06
C VAL A 40 -5.58 2.50 -11.09
N ALA A 41 -4.66 3.38 -10.73
CA ALA A 41 -3.26 3.01 -10.59
C ALA A 41 -3.05 2.19 -9.30
N PRO A 42 -2.55 0.94 -9.37
CA PRO A 42 -2.20 0.18 -8.18
C PRO A 42 -1.02 0.81 -7.44
N ARG A 43 -1.02 0.65 -6.10
CA ARG A 43 0.13 0.99 -5.25
C ARG A 43 1.33 0.12 -5.59
N LEU A 44 2.53 0.66 -5.42
CA LEU A 44 3.74 -0.14 -5.43
C LEU A 44 3.82 -0.89 -4.10
N SER A 45 3.84 -2.22 -4.17
CA SER A 45 4.07 -3.06 -3.00
C SER A 45 5.48 -2.83 -2.45
N SER A 46 5.66 -3.11 -1.15
CA SER A 46 6.94 -2.97 -0.43
C SER A 46 7.99 -4.04 -0.77
N ILE A 47 7.89 -4.69 -1.93
CA ILE A 47 8.90 -5.64 -2.39
C ILE A 47 10.19 -4.89 -2.73
N VAL A 48 11.33 -5.51 -2.41
CA VAL A 48 12.68 -4.91 -2.52
C VAL A 48 12.91 -4.23 -3.87
N PHE A 49 12.43 -4.82 -4.96
CA PHE A 49 12.59 -4.27 -6.30
C PHE A 49 11.89 -2.95 -6.57
N HIS A 50 10.73 -2.70 -5.96
CA HIS A 50 10.04 -1.42 -6.07
C HIS A 50 10.76 -0.33 -5.24
N LEU A 51 11.50 -0.72 -4.21
CA LEU A 51 12.23 0.19 -3.33
C LEU A 51 13.61 0.55 -3.88
N GLU A 52 14.34 -0.42 -4.44
CA GLU A 52 15.74 -0.23 -4.87
C GLU A 52 15.91 0.31 -6.28
N LYS A 53 14.93 0.09 -7.17
CA LYS A 53 15.06 0.42 -8.60
C LYS A 53 13.82 1.08 -9.18
N PRO A 54 13.36 2.24 -8.69
CA PRO A 54 12.19 2.88 -9.27
C PRO A 54 12.60 3.77 -10.45
N THR A 55 12.91 3.18 -11.60
CA THR A 55 13.02 3.91 -12.88
C THR A 55 11.94 3.42 -13.82
N ASP A 56 11.45 4.27 -14.73
CA ASP A 56 10.42 3.82 -15.68
C ASP A 56 10.90 2.60 -16.48
N SER A 57 12.18 2.60 -16.87
CA SER A 57 12.80 1.47 -17.58
C SER A 57 12.77 0.16 -16.78
N SER A 58 13.04 0.18 -15.47
CA SER A 58 12.99 -1.03 -14.65
C SER A 58 11.56 -1.49 -14.38
N CYS A 59 10.61 -0.56 -14.24
CA CYS A 59 9.18 -0.84 -14.15
C CYS A 59 8.70 -1.57 -15.41
N ILE A 60 8.99 -1.01 -16.59
CA ILE A 60 8.60 -1.61 -17.88
C ILE A 60 9.22 -2.99 -18.05
N ASN A 61 10.49 -3.19 -17.66
CA ASN A 61 11.15 -4.50 -17.79
C ASN A 61 10.38 -5.64 -17.09
N CYS A 62 9.69 -5.35 -15.99
CA CYS A 62 8.87 -6.34 -15.29
C CYS A 62 7.41 -6.36 -15.76
N HIS A 63 6.84 -5.20 -16.13
CA HIS A 63 5.40 -5.05 -16.38
C HIS A 63 4.99 -5.03 -17.86
N ILE A 64 5.94 -5.06 -18.81
CA ILE A 64 5.66 -5.12 -20.25
C ILE A 64 4.83 -6.36 -20.65
N SER A 65 5.02 -7.45 -19.92
CA SER A 65 4.26 -8.69 -20.09
C SER A 65 4.12 -9.41 -18.75
N SER A 66 3.05 -10.19 -18.60
CA SER A 66 2.85 -11.02 -17.41
C SER A 66 3.75 -12.24 -17.51
N LYS A 67 4.95 -12.15 -16.93
CA LYS A 67 5.94 -13.23 -16.92
C LYS A 67 6.43 -13.49 -15.51
N GLU A 68 6.56 -14.76 -15.15
CA GLU A 68 7.15 -15.18 -13.88
C GLU A 68 8.63 -14.76 -13.79
N ILE A 69 9.00 -14.14 -12.66
CA ILE A 69 10.36 -13.75 -12.33
C ILE A 69 10.75 -14.39 -11.00
N PHE A 70 12.03 -14.79 -10.89
CA PHE A 70 12.59 -15.36 -9.67
C PHE A 70 13.51 -14.38 -8.99
N TYR A 71 13.33 -14.22 -7.68
CA TYR A 71 14.18 -13.40 -6.85
C TYR A 71 14.26 -13.92 -5.43
N ASN A 72 15.49 -14.06 -4.95
CA ASN A 72 15.78 -14.47 -3.58
C ASN A 72 14.93 -15.70 -3.17
N GLU A 73 14.95 -16.72 -4.04
CA GLU A 73 14.22 -18.00 -3.89
C GLU A 73 12.69 -17.89 -3.91
N LYS A 74 12.14 -16.71 -4.24
CA LYS A 74 10.70 -16.49 -4.40
C LYS A 74 10.35 -16.23 -5.87
N SER A 75 9.19 -16.71 -6.27
CA SER A 75 8.58 -16.42 -7.57
C SER A 75 7.60 -15.26 -7.45
N PHE A 76 7.62 -14.36 -8.42
CA PHE A 76 6.69 -13.26 -8.57
C PHE A 76 6.13 -13.23 -9.98
N VAL A 77 4.85 -12.88 -10.13
CA VAL A 77 4.19 -12.70 -11.42
C VAL A 77 3.67 -11.26 -11.50
N PRO A 78 4.49 -10.29 -11.98
CA PRO A 78 4.05 -8.92 -12.18
C PRO A 78 2.90 -8.86 -13.20
N PRO A 79 1.84 -8.09 -12.93
CA PRO A 79 0.76 -7.89 -13.90
C PRO A 79 1.24 -7.08 -15.10
N LYS A 80 0.72 -7.39 -16.29
CA LYS A 80 0.95 -6.58 -17.49
C LYS A 80 0.27 -5.21 -17.36
N ILE A 81 0.91 -4.16 -17.89
CA ILE A 81 0.32 -2.81 -17.97
C ILE A 81 -0.95 -2.85 -18.86
N PRO A 82 -2.12 -2.41 -18.36
CA PRO A 82 -3.39 -2.49 -19.09
C PRO A 82 -3.67 -1.28 -20.00
N HIS A 83 -2.69 -0.38 -20.15
CA HIS A 83 -2.80 0.85 -20.94
C HIS A 83 -1.52 1.08 -21.77
N GLU A 84 -1.58 2.04 -22.69
CA GLU A 84 -0.40 2.52 -23.42
C GLU A 84 0.67 3.08 -22.47
N ASN A 85 1.93 3.14 -22.91
CA ASN A 85 2.98 3.73 -22.09
C ASN A 85 2.68 5.22 -21.86
N ARG A 86 2.81 5.66 -20.60
CA ARG A 86 2.55 7.05 -20.17
C ARG A 86 3.79 7.72 -19.58
N ASP A 87 4.89 6.99 -19.50
CA ASP A 87 6.12 7.38 -18.80
C ASP A 87 5.84 7.82 -17.34
N ASN A 88 6.89 8.14 -16.59
CA ASN A 88 6.84 8.60 -15.20
C ASN A 88 5.91 7.76 -14.30
N CYS A 89 6.21 6.48 -14.14
CA CYS A 89 5.38 5.52 -13.42
C CYS A 89 5.07 6.00 -11.99
N GLN A 90 6.04 6.65 -11.34
CA GLN A 90 5.91 7.15 -9.97
C GLN A 90 4.88 8.27 -9.81
N SER A 91 4.51 8.96 -10.90
CA SER A 91 3.46 10.00 -10.86
C SER A 91 2.10 9.45 -10.41
N CYS A 92 1.83 8.17 -10.71
CA CYS A 92 0.56 7.52 -10.43
C CYS A 92 0.71 6.30 -9.50
N HIS A 93 1.87 5.63 -9.52
CA HIS A 93 2.17 4.45 -8.72
C HIS A 93 3.00 4.84 -7.49
N ILE A 94 2.31 5.09 -6.39
CA ILE A 94 2.91 5.54 -5.13
C ILE A 94 3.29 4.32 -4.28
N LEU A 95 4.44 4.39 -3.62
CA LEU A 95 4.88 3.40 -2.63
C LEU A 95 3.89 3.31 -1.46
N GLU A 96 3.49 2.08 -1.15
CA GLU A 96 2.79 1.78 0.09
C GLU A 96 3.78 1.91 1.25
N LEU A 97 3.65 3.01 2.02
CA LEU A 97 4.42 3.27 3.25
C LEU A 97 3.82 2.53 4.44
#